data_AF-A0A537NW98-F1
#
_entry.id   AF-A0A537NW98-F1
#
_cell.length_a   1.000
_cell.length_b   1.000
_cell.length_c   1.000
_cell.angle_alpha   90.00
_cell.angle_beta   90.00
_cell.angle_gamma   90.00
#
_symmetry.space_group_name_H-M   'P 1'
#
loop_
_entity.id
_entity.type
_entity.pdbx_description
1 polymer ?
#
loop_
_entity_poly.entity_id
_entity_poly.type
_entity_poly.pdbx_seq_one_letter_code
_entity_poly.pdbx_strand_id
1 'polypeptide(L)' 'MASKDFRRQLEGYGLTTAQILYRLPDHPSLLQTYVWQDYDLCPRFPVLNRFLAFWLEKLEGPLYSVIVAHSR' A
#
# COMPACT_ATOMS: atom_id res chain seq x y z
N MET A 1 4.95 28.51 -0.12
CA MET A 1 4.78 27.48 -1.18
C MET A 1 3.84 26.41 -0.66
N ALA A 2 2.93 25.88 -1.48
CA ALA A 2 2.01 24.80 -1.06
C ALA A 2 2.77 23.50 -0.74
N SER A 3 2.21 22.65 0.14
CA SER A 3 2.79 21.35 0.51
C SER A 3 2.82 20.38 -0.69
N LYS A 4 3.73 19.41 -0.64
CA LYS A 4 3.85 18.37 -1.67
C LYS A 4 2.55 17.57 -1.82
N ASP A 5 1.93 17.24 -0.70
CA ASP A 5 0.68 16.47 -0.65
C ASP A 5 -0.49 17.24 -1.24
N PHE A 6 -0.58 18.54 -0.97
CA PHE A 6 -1.59 19.40 -1.58
C PHE A 6 -1.44 19.46 -3.11
N ARG A 7 -0.20 19.51 -3.63
CA ARG A 7 0.03 19.46 -5.08
C ARG A 7 -0.41 18.12 -5.68
N ARG A 8 -0.14 17.00 -5.00
CA ARG A 8 -0.61 15.67 -5.44
C ARG A 8 -2.14 15.59 -5.50
N GLN A 9 -2.84 16.15 -4.52
CA GLN A 9 -4.30 16.22 -4.56
C GLN A 9 -4.80 16.97 -5.81
N LEU A 10 -4.19 18.11 -6.14
CA LEU A 10 -4.51 18.86 -7.36
C LEU A 10 -4.20 18.10 -8.65
N GLU A 11 -3.24 17.18 -8.62
CA GLU A 11 -2.90 16.28 -9.74
C GLU A 11 -3.83 15.05 -9.82
N GLY A 12 -4.84 14.96 -8.95
CA GLY A 12 -5.85 13.89 -8.95
C GLY A 12 -5.51 12.69 -8.07
N TYR A 13 -4.48 12.79 -7.21
CA TYR A 13 -4.20 11.76 -6.21
C TYR A 13 -5.17 11.86 -5.04
N GLY A 14 -5.65 10.71 -4.57
CA GLY A 14 -6.45 10.59 -3.35
C GLY A 14 -5.70 9.82 -2.27
N LEU A 15 -6.03 10.09 -1.00
CA LEU A 15 -5.47 9.35 0.12
C LEU A 15 -5.91 7.88 0.03
N THR A 16 -4.94 6.99 -0.05
CA THR A 16 -5.16 5.55 -0.22
C THR A 16 -4.58 4.81 0.97
N THR A 17 -5.39 3.95 1.59
CA THR A 17 -4.98 3.08 2.69
C THR A 17 -5.08 1.64 2.23
N ALA A 18 -4.03 0.86 2.42
CA ALA A 18 -4.02 -0.57 2.15
C ALA A 18 -3.75 -1.35 3.44
N GLN A 19 -4.66 -2.25 3.79
CA GLN A 19 -4.43 -3.26 4.81
C GLN A 19 -3.82 -4.49 4.15
N ILE A 20 -2.57 -4.78 4.49
CA ILE A 20 -1.78 -5.87 3.92
C ILE A 20 -1.65 -6.96 4.97
N LEU A 21 -2.23 -8.12 4.70
CA LEU A 21 -2.04 -9.34 5.49
C LEU A 21 -0.93 -10.17 4.84
N TYR A 22 0.00 -10.65 5.65
CA TYR A 22 1.10 -11.50 5.22
C TYR A 22 1.40 -12.58 6.27
N ARG A 23 2.06 -13.66 5.85
CA ARG A 23 2.50 -14.72 6.77
C ARG A 23 3.88 -14.40 7.33
N LEU A 24 4.08 -14.68 8.61
CA LEU A 24 5.40 -14.51 9.23
C LEU A 24 6.36 -15.59 8.66
N PRO A 25 7.57 -15.23 8.19
CA PRO A 25 8.50 -16.17 7.54
C PRO A 25 8.80 -17.41 8.41
N ASP A 26 9.12 -17.18 9.68
CA ASP A 26 9.48 -18.25 10.63
C ASP A 26 8.26 -18.99 11.19
N HIS A 27 7.06 -18.42 11.05
CA HIS A 27 5.81 -18.99 11.55
C HIS A 27 4.66 -18.83 10.55
N PRO A 28 4.62 -19.63 9.45
CA PRO A 28 3.68 -19.41 8.35
C PRO A 28 2.20 -19.55 8.73
N SER A 29 1.88 -20.19 9.86
CA SER A 29 0.52 -20.26 10.40
C SER A 29 0.03 -18.94 10.99
N LEU A 30 0.93 -18.02 11.33
CA LEU A 30 0.61 -16.70 11.86
C LEU A 30 0.43 -15.69 10.73
N LEU A 31 -0.68 -14.96 10.78
CA LEU A 31 -0.93 -13.80 9.94
C LEU A 31 -0.62 -12.52 10.71
N GLN A 32 0.07 -11.59 10.05
CA GLN A 32 0.32 -10.27 10.56
C GLN A 32 -0.22 -9.21 9.60
N THR A 33 -0.65 -8.09 10.17
CA THR A 33 -1.17 -6.93 9.43
C THR A 33 -0.11 -5.83 9.33
N TYR A 34 0.06 -5.28 8.15
CA TYR A 34 0.77 -4.02 7.89
C TYR A 34 -0.21 -3.02 7.27
N VAL A 35 -0.25 -1.80 7.82
CA VAL A 35 -1.08 -0.71 7.26
C VAL A 35 -0.17 0.22 6.47
N TRP A 36 -0.43 0.28 5.17
CA TRP A 36 0.22 1.20 4.26
C TRP A 36 -0.72 2.37 3.96
N GLN A 37 -0.19 3.59 3.92
CA GLN A 37 -0.98 4.77 3.55
C GLN A 37 -0.12 5.78 2.78
N ASP A 38 -0.57 6.19 1.60
CA ASP A 38 0.03 7.26 0.79
C ASP A 38 -1.03 7.83 -0.17
N TYR A 39 -0.70 8.94 -0.83
CA TYR A 39 -1.43 9.45 -1.98
C TYR A 39 -1.21 8.56 -3.20
N ASP A 40 -2.30 8.13 -3.83
CA ASP A 40 -2.25 7.28 -5.02
C ASP A 40 -3.37 7.62 -6.03
N LEU A 41 -3.25 7.07 -7.24
CA LEU A 41 -4.17 7.31 -8.36
C LEU A 41 -5.15 6.14 -8.53
N CYS A 42 -6.38 6.29 -8.03
CA CYS A 42 -7.47 5.34 -8.28
C CYS A 42 -7.91 5.37 -9.76
N PRO A 43 -8.23 4.23 -10.40
CA PRO A 43 -8.26 2.86 -9.86
C PRO A 43 -6.96 2.07 -10.06
N ARG A 44 -5.88 2.71 -10.53
CA ARG A 44 -4.65 2.02 -10.96
C ARG A 44 -3.65 1.77 -9.83
N PHE A 45 -3.71 2.57 -8.77
CA PHE A 45 -2.86 2.49 -7.58
C PHE A 45 -1.36 2.25 -7.89
N PRO A 46 -0.72 3.04 -8.78
CA PRO A 46 0.67 2.82 -9.18
C PRO A 46 1.67 2.90 -8.02
N VAL A 47 1.40 3.66 -6.95
CA VAL A 47 2.31 3.76 -5.81
C VAL A 47 2.22 2.49 -4.95
N LEU A 48 1.01 2.05 -4.61
CA LEU A 48 0.76 0.80 -3.90
C LEU A 48 1.32 -0.40 -4.68
N ASN A 49 1.08 -0.48 -5.98
CA ASN A 49 1.58 -1.60 -6.80
C ASN A 49 3.11 -1.66 -6.82
N ARG A 50 3.80 -0.51 -6.83
CA ARG A 50 5.27 -0.47 -6.71
C ARG A 50 5.73 -0.95 -5.33
N PHE A 51 5.02 -0.57 -4.27
CA PHE A 51 5.32 -1.03 -2.92
C PHE A 51 5.11 -2.54 -2.78
N LEU A 52 4.03 -3.09 -3.32
CA LEU A 52 3.78 -4.54 -3.32
C LEU A 52 4.80 -5.31 -4.16
N ALA A 53 5.25 -4.76 -5.29
CA ALA A 53 6.32 -5.36 -6.09
C ALA A 53 7.63 -5.41 -5.28
N PHE A 54 8.01 -4.29 -4.63
CA PHE A 54 9.14 -4.28 -3.71
C PHE A 54 8.97 -5.30 -2.59
N TRP A 55 7.77 -5.45 -2.02
CA TRP A 55 7.50 -6.42 -0.97
C TRP A 55 7.78 -7.84 -1.43
N LEU A 56 7.22 -8.24 -2.58
CA LEU A 56 7.41 -9.56 -3.15
C LEU A 56 8.88 -9.85 -3.51
N GLU A 57 9.65 -8.83 -3.87
CA GLU A 57 11.06 -9.00 -4.24
C GLU A 57 12.02 -9.00 -3.04
N LYS A 58 11.68 -8.32 -1.94
CA LYS A 58 12.63 -8.00 -0.86
C LYS A 58 12.25 -8.52 0.52
N LEU A 59 10.99 -8.84 0.77
CA LEU A 59 10.52 -9.31 2.07
C LEU A 59 10.22 -10.82 1.99
N GLU A 60 10.67 -11.56 3.01
CA GLU A 60 10.47 -13.01 3.08
C GLU A 60 9.02 -13.41 3.43
N GLY A 61 8.23 -12.48 3.98
CA GLY A 61 6.86 -12.73 4.42
C GLY A 61 5.88 -12.72 3.24
N PRO A 62 5.35 -13.88 2.80
CA PRO A 62 4.50 -13.92 1.63
C PRO A 62 3.16 -13.22 1.90
N LEU A 63 2.73 -12.43 0.92
CA LEU A 63 1.43 -11.75 0.96
C LEU A 63 0.29 -12.78 1.00
N TYR A 64 -0.69 -12.51 1.85
CA TYR A 64 -1.92 -13.29 1.94
C TYR A 64 -3.10 -12.57 1.30
N SER A 65 -3.32 -11.30 1.65
CA SER A 65 -4.37 -10.48 1.04
C SER A 65 -4.08 -9.00 1.19
N VAL A 66 -4.57 -8.19 0.24
CA VAL A 66 -4.50 -6.73 0.29
C VAL A 66 -5.91 -6.17 0.12
N ILE A 67 -6.36 -5.37 1.09
CA ILE A 67 -7.64 -4.67 1.04
C ILE A 67 -7.34 -3.17 0.90
N VAL A 68 -7.93 -2.53 -0.11
CA VAL A 68 -7.66 -1.13 -0.44
C VAL A 68 -8.89 -0.29 -0.17
N ALA A 69 -8.71 0.78 0.60
CA ALA A 69 -9.67 1.86 0.77
C ALA A 69 -9.08 3.13 0.14
N HIS A 70 -9.90 3.89 -0.57
CA HIS A 70 -9.47 5.11 -1.26
C HIS A 70 -10.47 6.23 -1.01
N SER A 71 -10.00 7.35 -0.47
CA SER A 71 -10.76 8.60 -0.43
C SER A 71 -10.32 9.48 -1.59
N ARG A 72 -11.29 9.89 -2.40
CA ARG A 72 -11.11 11.03 -3.30
C ARG A 72 -11.09 12.34 -2.52
#